data_AF-A0A1C5RR89-F1
#
_entry.id   AF-A0A1C5RR89-F1
#
_cell.length_a   1.000
_cell.length_b   1.000
_cell.length_c   1.000
_cell.angle_alpha   90.00
_cell.angle_beta   90.00
_cell.angle_gamma   90.00
#
_symmetry.space_group_name_H-M   'P 1'
#
loop_
_entity.id
_entity.type
_entity.pdbx_description
1 polymer ?
#
loop_
_entity_poly.entity_id
_entity_poly.type
_entity_poly.pdbx_seq_one_letter_code
_entity_poly.pdbx_strand_id
1 'polypeptide(L)'
;MQGSGCTVSIATKSDLILRDLELIRSFPNARVSWSVNTLDEQFQKDMDEAVSIERRLAAMEAFHDAGVRTTCFISPIFPGITDVPAIIRKAKSHCNLVWLENLNLRGGYKTVILDYIAEKYTGLAPLYEAVYKKGDRSYWAMLDEEMRRFTREEGLLYVRNDDSVKRPFEEPPIVVNYFFHEEIIPSAKKK
;
A
#
# COMPACT_ATOMS: atom_id res chain seq x y z
N MET A 1 21.05 -12.73 13.49
CA MET A 1 19.57 -12.80 13.45
C MET A 1 19.09 -14.06 12.75
N GLN A 2 19.68 -14.48 11.63
CA GLN A 2 19.37 -15.79 11.04
C GLN A 2 19.54 -16.92 12.07
N GLY A 3 18.58 -17.85 12.12
CA GLY A 3 18.57 -18.95 13.09
C GLY A 3 18.01 -18.60 14.48
N SER A 4 17.64 -17.34 14.76
CA SER A 4 17.07 -16.96 16.06
C SER A 4 15.57 -17.25 16.20
N GLY A 5 14.89 -17.65 15.12
CA GLY A 5 13.44 -17.82 15.08
C GLY A 5 12.65 -16.51 14.94
N CYS A 6 13.32 -15.36 14.74
CA CYS A 6 12.64 -14.09 14.52
C CYS A 6 11.91 -14.04 13.17
N THR A 7 10.76 -13.39 13.14
CA THR A 7 10.04 -13.03 11.92
C THR A 7 10.58 -11.72 11.35
N VAL A 8 10.70 -11.63 10.03
CA VAL A 8 11.20 -10.44 9.33
C VAL A 8 10.12 -9.86 8.43
N SER A 9 9.89 -8.55 8.54
CA SER A 9 9.03 -7.80 7.64
C SER A 9 9.81 -6.65 7.02
N ILE A 10 9.88 -6.58 5.70
CA ILE A 10 10.63 -5.57 4.95
C ILE A 10 9.67 -4.79 4.06
N ALA A 11 9.80 -3.46 4.02
CA ALA A 11 9.12 -2.61 3.05
C ALA A 11 10.17 -1.91 2.16
N THR A 12 9.96 -1.92 0.85
CA THR A 12 10.94 -1.38 -0.12
C THR A 12 10.26 -0.74 -1.32
N LYS A 13 11.01 0.10 -2.03
CA LYS A 13 10.68 0.64 -3.35
C LYS A 13 11.69 0.20 -4.42
N SER A 14 12.50 -0.82 -4.15
CA SER A 14 13.62 -1.26 -4.98
C SER A 14 13.57 -2.76 -5.26
N ASP A 15 14.13 -3.16 -6.39
CA ASP A 15 14.37 -4.54 -6.82
C ASP A 15 15.74 -5.09 -6.37
N LEU A 16 16.62 -4.26 -5.79
CA LEU A 16 17.94 -4.71 -5.30
C LEU A 16 17.83 -5.80 -4.22
N ILE A 17 16.69 -5.87 -3.53
CA ILE A 17 16.38 -6.87 -2.51
C ILE A 17 16.37 -8.31 -3.07
N LEU A 18 16.25 -8.49 -4.40
CA LEU A 18 16.34 -9.80 -5.05
C LEU A 18 17.68 -10.50 -4.79
N ARG A 19 18.75 -9.73 -4.54
CA ARG A 19 20.07 -10.29 -4.19
C ARG A 19 20.05 -11.06 -2.87
N ASP A 20 19.15 -10.71 -1.97
CA ASP A 20 19.01 -11.28 -0.63
C ASP A 20 17.84 -12.26 -0.55
N LEU A 21 17.22 -12.63 -1.68
CA LEU A 21 16.01 -13.48 -1.72
C LEU A 21 16.18 -14.77 -0.93
N GLU A 22 17.26 -15.52 -1.18
CA GLU A 22 17.52 -16.80 -0.50
C GLU A 22 17.73 -16.63 1.00
N LEU A 23 18.40 -15.54 1.40
CA LEU A 23 18.59 -15.21 2.81
C LEU A 23 17.25 -14.87 3.47
N ILE A 24 16.45 -14.00 2.85
CA ILE A 24 15.13 -13.59 3.37
C ILE A 24 14.19 -14.80 3.46
N ARG A 25 14.18 -15.65 2.43
CA ARG A 25 13.38 -16.89 2.40
C ARG A 25 13.72 -17.85 3.54
N SER A 26 14.96 -17.83 4.04
CA SER A 26 15.36 -18.68 5.17
C SER A 26 14.76 -18.28 6.51
N PHE A 27 14.18 -17.07 6.64
CA PHE A 27 13.52 -16.64 7.88
C PHE A 27 12.09 -17.18 7.96
N PRO A 28 11.65 -17.68 9.14
CA PRO A 28 10.29 -18.13 9.32
C PRO A 28 9.32 -16.95 9.16
N ASN A 29 8.26 -17.17 8.38
CA ASN A 29 7.20 -16.17 8.12
C ASN A 29 7.73 -14.83 7.58
N ALA A 30 8.82 -14.86 6.80
CA ALA A 30 9.33 -13.66 6.15
C ALA A 30 8.25 -13.01 5.26
N ARG A 31 8.17 -11.69 5.34
CA ARG A 31 7.26 -10.88 4.52
C ARG A 31 8.00 -9.72 3.87
N VAL A 32 7.77 -9.51 2.58
CA VAL A 32 8.32 -8.37 1.84
C VAL A 32 7.20 -7.58 1.18
N SER A 33 7.26 -6.26 1.32
CA SER A 33 6.22 -5.34 0.86
C SER A 33 6.83 -4.35 -0.13
N TRP A 34 6.16 -4.12 -1.26
CA TRP A 34 6.58 -3.11 -2.24
C TRP A 34 5.61 -1.95 -2.26
N SER A 35 6.12 -0.72 -2.13
CA SER A 35 5.27 0.47 -2.26
C SER A 35 4.94 0.75 -3.73
N VAL A 36 3.65 0.67 -4.06
CA VAL A 36 3.09 0.91 -5.40
C VAL A 36 1.89 1.84 -5.25
N ASN A 37 2.11 3.16 -5.32
CA ASN A 37 1.07 4.17 -5.17
C ASN A 37 0.51 4.70 -6.50
N THR A 38 1.08 4.27 -7.62
CA THR A 38 0.68 4.64 -8.98
C THR A 38 1.11 3.57 -9.96
N LEU A 39 0.48 3.53 -11.13
CA LEU A 39 0.97 2.85 -12.33
C LEU A 39 1.50 3.83 -13.38
N ASP A 40 1.47 5.14 -13.09
CA ASP A 40 2.00 6.20 -13.93
C ASP A 40 3.43 6.56 -13.51
N GLU A 41 4.39 6.23 -14.37
CA GLU A 41 5.82 6.53 -14.18
C GLU A 41 6.11 8.04 -14.17
N GLN A 42 5.27 8.88 -14.79
CA GLN A 42 5.46 10.33 -14.73
C GLN A 42 5.12 10.86 -13.34
N PHE A 43 4.00 10.40 -12.76
CA PHE A 43 3.65 10.73 -11.38
C PHE A 43 4.68 10.18 -10.39
N GLN A 44 5.22 8.97 -10.63
CA GLN A 44 6.27 8.41 -9.79
C GLN A 44 7.52 9.31 -9.77
N LYS A 45 8.00 9.76 -10.94
CA LYS A 45 9.18 10.63 -11.06
C LYS A 45 8.99 12.00 -10.40
N ASP A 46 7.76 12.50 -10.37
CA ASP A 46 7.44 13.75 -9.67
C ASP A 46 7.55 13.61 -8.14
N MET A 47 7.39 12.39 -7.60
CA MET A 47 7.32 12.13 -6.16
C MET A 47 8.62 11.59 -5.56
N ASP A 48 9.31 10.67 -6.24
CA ASP A 48 10.58 10.11 -5.79
C ASP A 48 11.47 9.63 -6.94
N GLU A 49 12.77 9.45 -6.65
CA GLU A 49 13.78 8.93 -7.60
C GLU A 49 13.97 7.41 -7.47
N ALA A 50 12.93 6.67 -7.05
CA ALA A 50 13.04 5.22 -6.92
C ALA A 50 12.94 4.51 -8.28
N VAL A 51 13.16 3.18 -8.29
CA VAL A 51 13.06 2.39 -9.53
C VAL A 51 11.61 2.36 -10.04
N SER A 52 11.45 2.05 -11.33
CA SER A 52 10.16 2.00 -12.01
C SER A 52 9.17 1.06 -11.31
N ILE A 53 7.89 1.35 -11.47
CA ILE A 53 6.79 0.54 -10.92
C ILE A 53 6.85 -0.89 -11.47
N GLU A 54 7.15 -1.04 -12.76
CA GLU A 54 7.35 -2.34 -13.41
C GLU A 54 8.41 -3.19 -12.68
N ARG A 55 9.55 -2.59 -12.31
CA ARG A 55 10.63 -3.28 -11.58
C ARG A 55 10.21 -3.66 -10.17
N ARG A 56 9.40 -2.83 -9.50
CA ARG A 56 8.86 -3.16 -8.17
C ARG A 56 7.90 -4.35 -8.25
N LEU A 57 7.00 -4.37 -9.23
CA LEU A 57 6.06 -5.46 -9.45
C LEU A 57 6.77 -6.77 -9.83
N ALA A 58 7.76 -6.72 -10.71
CA ALA A 58 8.56 -7.89 -11.09
C ALA A 58 9.36 -8.45 -9.91
N ALA A 59 9.91 -7.58 -9.05
CA ALA A 59 10.59 -8.05 -7.83
C ALA A 59 9.61 -8.70 -6.84
N MET A 60 8.41 -8.14 -6.70
CA MET A 60 7.35 -8.72 -5.88
C MET A 60 6.92 -10.10 -6.40
N GLU A 61 6.74 -10.24 -7.71
CA GLU A 61 6.46 -11.52 -8.38
C GLU A 61 7.55 -12.56 -8.09
N ALA A 62 8.83 -12.21 -8.28
CA ALA A 62 9.93 -13.14 -8.01
C ALA A 62 9.99 -13.62 -6.54
N PHE A 63 9.65 -12.75 -5.57
CA PHE A 63 9.56 -13.17 -4.17
C PHE A 63 8.34 -14.07 -3.89
N HIS A 64 7.20 -13.76 -4.52
CA HIS A 64 5.99 -14.56 -4.41
C HIS A 64 6.22 -15.96 -4.97
N ASP A 65 6.80 -16.07 -6.17
CA ASP A 65 7.10 -17.35 -6.83
C ASP A 65 8.12 -18.18 -6.04
N ALA A 66 9.00 -17.53 -5.28
CA ALA A 66 9.93 -18.19 -4.37
C ALA A 66 9.30 -18.66 -3.04
N GLY A 67 7.99 -18.43 -2.85
CA GLY A 67 7.22 -18.82 -1.66
C GLY A 67 7.35 -17.84 -0.48
N VAL A 68 7.90 -16.64 -0.69
CA VAL A 68 7.96 -15.59 0.34
C VAL A 68 6.65 -14.82 0.34
N ARG A 69 6.10 -14.51 1.51
CA ARG A 69 4.86 -13.73 1.59
C ARG A 69 5.08 -12.32 1.08
N THR A 70 4.29 -11.88 0.13
CA THR A 70 4.42 -10.57 -0.48
C THR A 70 3.20 -9.69 -0.23
N THR A 71 3.46 -8.39 -0.10
CA THR A 71 2.43 -7.37 0.08
C THR A 71 2.58 -6.29 -0.99
N CYS A 72 1.50 -6.02 -1.73
CA CYS A 72 1.39 -4.80 -2.51
C CYS A 72 0.97 -3.67 -1.56
N PHE A 73 1.89 -2.75 -1.26
CA PHE A 73 1.62 -1.65 -0.35
C PHE A 73 1.22 -0.40 -1.15
N ILE A 74 -0.08 -0.18 -1.28
CA ILE A 74 -0.64 1.00 -1.95
C ILE A 74 -0.61 2.17 -0.97
N SER A 75 0.58 2.77 -0.88
CA SER A 75 0.86 3.90 0.00
C SER A 75 1.93 4.83 -0.58
N PRO A 76 1.75 6.16 -0.44
CA PRO A 76 0.52 6.81 0.02
C PRO A 76 -0.52 6.91 -1.11
N ILE A 77 -1.80 6.74 -0.81
CA ILE A 77 -2.89 7.00 -1.77
C ILE A 77 -3.09 8.52 -1.91
N PHE A 78 -2.93 9.03 -3.14
CA PHE A 78 -3.20 10.42 -3.49
C PHE A 78 -4.66 10.60 -3.94
N PRO A 79 -5.49 11.39 -3.23
CA PRO A 79 -6.88 11.57 -3.58
C PRO A 79 -7.13 11.99 -5.03
N GLY A 80 -7.89 11.19 -5.78
CA GLY A 80 -8.22 11.47 -7.18
C GLY A 80 -7.07 11.26 -8.18
N ILE A 81 -5.92 10.74 -7.74
CA ILE A 81 -4.76 10.42 -8.61
C ILE A 81 -4.46 8.92 -8.58
N THR A 82 -4.40 8.32 -7.38
CA THR A 82 -4.10 6.88 -7.25
C THR A 82 -5.31 6.04 -7.65
N ASP A 83 -5.18 5.28 -8.73
CA ASP A 83 -6.15 4.26 -9.15
C ASP A 83 -5.94 2.95 -8.38
N VAL A 84 -6.58 2.84 -7.22
CA VAL A 84 -6.46 1.68 -6.33
C VAL A 84 -6.95 0.38 -7.01
N PRO A 85 -8.14 0.34 -7.67
CA PRO A 85 -8.59 -0.85 -8.39
C PRO A 85 -7.60 -1.34 -9.47
N ALA A 86 -7.04 -0.44 -10.27
CA ALA A 86 -6.08 -0.82 -11.32
C ALA A 86 -4.79 -1.42 -10.74
N ILE A 87 -4.24 -0.83 -9.68
CA ILE A 87 -3.06 -1.37 -9.00
C ILE A 87 -3.34 -2.77 -8.45
N ILE A 88 -4.50 -2.98 -7.82
CA ILE A 88 -4.87 -4.30 -7.30
C ILE A 88 -4.99 -5.32 -8.43
N ARG A 89 -5.66 -4.99 -9.54
CA ARG A 89 -5.78 -5.91 -10.68
C ARG A 89 -4.43 -6.32 -11.23
N LYS A 90 -3.46 -5.39 -11.29
CA LYS A 90 -2.09 -5.66 -11.76
C LYS A 90 -1.28 -6.51 -10.76
N ALA A 91 -1.50 -6.33 -9.46
CA ALA A 91 -0.69 -6.96 -8.42
C ALA A 91 -1.24 -8.29 -7.86
N LYS A 92 -2.57 -8.51 -7.92
CA LYS A 92 -3.25 -9.55 -7.13
C LYS A 92 -2.83 -10.99 -7.40
N SER A 93 -2.21 -11.29 -8.54
CA SER A 93 -1.67 -12.62 -8.86
C SER A 93 -0.32 -12.90 -8.20
N HIS A 94 0.33 -11.87 -7.66
CA HIS A 94 1.71 -11.93 -7.17
C HIS A 94 1.83 -11.39 -5.74
N CYS A 95 0.72 -11.31 -5.01
CA CYS A 95 0.71 -10.88 -3.62
C CYS A 95 -0.29 -11.64 -2.76
N ASN A 96 0.02 -11.76 -1.47
CA ASN A 96 -0.86 -12.35 -0.47
C ASN A 96 -1.65 -11.29 0.32
N LEU A 97 -1.16 -10.05 0.29
CA LEU A 97 -1.78 -8.89 0.92
C LEU A 97 -1.75 -7.69 -0.03
N VAL A 98 -2.80 -6.88 0.06
CA VAL A 98 -2.80 -5.51 -0.43
C VAL A 98 -3.05 -4.61 0.76
N TRP A 99 -2.19 -3.63 1.00
CA TRP A 99 -2.40 -2.62 2.04
C TRP A 99 -2.77 -1.29 1.43
N LEU A 100 -3.85 -0.69 1.94
CA LEU A 100 -4.33 0.62 1.51
C LEU A 100 -4.10 1.63 2.62
N GLU A 101 -3.28 2.66 2.35
CA GLU A 101 -2.95 3.69 3.34
C GLU A 101 -3.10 5.10 2.78
N ASN A 102 -3.69 5.98 3.59
CA ASN A 102 -3.89 7.39 3.23
C ASN A 102 -2.57 8.13 3.10
N LEU A 103 -2.53 9.11 2.19
CA LEU A 103 -1.52 10.15 2.24
C LEU A 103 -1.65 10.96 3.54
N ASN A 104 -0.63 10.88 4.41
CA ASN A 104 -0.54 11.61 5.68
C ASN A 104 0.41 12.81 5.54
N LEU A 105 -0.14 14.02 5.47
CA LEU A 105 0.64 15.25 5.29
C LEU A 105 1.01 15.89 6.64
N ARG A 106 2.30 15.89 6.98
CA ARG A 106 2.85 16.51 8.20
C ARG A 106 4.02 17.44 7.88
N GLY A 107 4.19 18.47 8.71
CA GLY A 107 5.32 19.41 8.59
C GLY A 107 5.40 20.08 7.21
N GLY A 108 6.62 20.35 6.74
CA GLY A 108 6.86 21.04 5.47
C GLY A 108 6.33 20.29 4.23
N TYR A 109 6.22 18.96 4.29
CA TYR A 109 5.67 18.16 3.19
C TYR A 109 4.23 18.52 2.85
N LYS A 110 3.46 19.01 3.83
CA LYS A 110 2.08 19.42 3.58
C LYS A 110 2.01 20.55 2.55
N THR A 111 2.83 21.57 2.71
CA THR A 111 2.85 22.70 1.76
C THR A 111 3.34 22.25 0.39
N VAL A 112 4.45 21.48 0.34
CA VAL A 112 5.02 20.97 -0.92
C VAL A 112 3.99 20.20 -1.74
N ILE A 113 3.26 19.27 -1.11
CA ILE A 113 2.25 18.47 -1.83
C ILE A 113 1.04 19.32 -2.22
N LEU A 114 0.57 20.22 -1.36
CA LEU A 114 -0.58 21.08 -1.71
C LEU A 114 -0.25 22.03 -2.86
N ASP A 115 0.97 22.58 -2.90
CA ASP A 115 1.42 23.45 -3.99
C ASP A 115 1.57 22.67 -5.29
N TYR A 116 2.18 21.47 -5.23
CA TYR A 116 2.28 20.56 -6.38
C TYR A 116 0.90 20.23 -6.97
N ILE A 117 -0.09 19.94 -6.12
CA ILE A 117 -1.46 19.64 -6.57
C ILE A 117 -2.12 20.90 -7.15
N ALA A 118 -1.93 22.07 -6.54
CA ALA A 118 -2.47 23.32 -7.05
C ALA A 118 -1.87 23.67 -8.43
N GLU A 119 -0.62 23.33 -8.70
CA GLU A 119 0.06 23.62 -9.96
C GLU A 119 -0.26 22.59 -11.06
N LYS A 120 -0.10 21.29 -10.78
CA LYS A 120 -0.21 20.22 -11.80
C LYS A 120 -1.61 19.60 -11.91
N TYR A 121 -2.41 19.66 -10.84
CA TYR A 121 -3.73 19.05 -10.75
C TYR A 121 -4.75 20.06 -10.26
N THR A 122 -4.85 21.19 -10.95
CA THR A 122 -5.70 22.35 -10.56
C THR A 122 -7.14 21.96 -10.19
N GLY A 123 -7.74 21.00 -10.91
CA GLY A 123 -9.09 20.48 -10.63
C GLY A 123 -9.22 19.71 -9.31
N LEU A 124 -8.13 19.20 -8.74
CA LEU A 124 -8.10 18.48 -7.46
C LEU A 124 -7.79 19.40 -6.27
N ALA A 125 -7.35 20.64 -6.48
CA ALA A 125 -7.02 21.55 -5.39
C ALA A 125 -8.16 21.73 -4.35
N PRO A 126 -9.45 21.86 -4.75
CA PRO A 126 -10.55 21.93 -3.79
C PRO A 126 -10.72 20.65 -2.95
N LEU A 127 -10.50 19.47 -3.54
CA LEU A 127 -10.54 18.18 -2.85
C LEU A 127 -9.44 18.11 -1.78
N TYR A 128 -8.22 18.48 -2.13
CA TYR A 128 -7.09 18.47 -1.20
C TYR A 128 -7.25 19.50 -0.09
N GLU A 129 -7.84 20.66 -0.37
CA GLU A 129 -8.20 21.62 0.67
C GLU A 129 -9.23 21.04 1.65
N ALA A 130 -10.30 20.40 1.13
CA ALA A 130 -11.32 19.78 1.96
C ALA A 130 -10.70 18.71 2.87
N VAL A 131 -9.93 17.77 2.31
CA VAL A 131 -9.33 16.67 3.07
C VAL A 131 -8.28 17.17 4.06
N TYR A 132 -7.33 18.00 3.63
CA TYR A 132 -6.12 18.29 4.43
C TYR A 132 -6.15 19.62 5.18
N LYS A 133 -7.03 20.57 4.84
CA LYS A 133 -7.21 21.81 5.62
C LYS A 133 -8.50 21.79 6.45
N LYS A 134 -9.59 21.22 5.93
CA LYS A 134 -10.89 21.17 6.62
C LYS A 134 -11.14 19.86 7.37
N GLY A 135 -10.31 18.84 7.15
CA GLY A 135 -10.45 17.54 7.81
C GLY A 135 -11.62 16.73 7.28
N ASP A 136 -12.08 17.01 6.07
CA ASP A 136 -13.17 16.27 5.41
C ASP A 136 -12.74 14.81 5.15
N ARG A 137 -13.56 13.87 5.63
CA ARG A 137 -13.33 12.42 5.51
C ARG A 137 -14.15 11.77 4.39
N SER A 138 -14.98 12.53 3.69
CA SER A 138 -15.92 12.02 2.70
C SER A 138 -15.21 11.26 1.58
N TYR A 139 -14.03 11.74 1.14
CA TYR A 139 -13.21 11.02 0.16
C TYR A 139 -12.83 9.62 0.63
N TRP A 140 -12.32 9.48 1.86
CA TRP A 140 -11.88 8.19 2.41
C TRP A 140 -13.05 7.25 2.68
N ALA A 141 -14.21 7.78 3.10
CA ALA A 141 -15.43 7.00 3.25
C ALA A 141 -15.94 6.47 1.90
N MET A 142 -15.99 7.32 0.88
CA MET A 142 -16.35 6.92 -0.48
C MET A 142 -15.40 5.86 -1.05
N LEU A 143 -14.10 6.03 -0.83
CA LEU A 143 -13.10 5.05 -1.27
C LEU A 143 -13.23 3.71 -0.51
N ASP A 144 -13.53 3.70 0.79
CA ASP A 144 -13.83 2.46 1.53
C ASP A 144 -15.02 1.72 0.91
N GLU A 145 -16.11 2.43 0.61
CA GLU A 145 -17.30 1.84 -0.02
C GLU A 145 -17.02 1.30 -1.43
N GLU A 146 -16.29 2.07 -2.25
CA GLU A 146 -15.84 1.63 -3.56
C GLU A 146 -15.00 0.37 -3.47
N MET A 147 -14.03 0.34 -2.57
CA MET A 147 -13.15 -0.81 -2.39
C MET A 147 -13.89 -2.04 -1.87
N ARG A 148 -14.89 -1.88 -1.00
CA ARG A 148 -15.78 -3.00 -0.58
C ARG A 148 -16.57 -3.59 -1.75
N ARG A 149 -17.03 -2.75 -2.68
CA ARG A 149 -17.75 -3.21 -3.88
C ARG A 149 -16.79 -3.92 -4.82
N PHE A 150 -15.68 -3.27 -5.18
CA PHE A 150 -14.66 -3.82 -6.06
C PHE A 150 -14.10 -5.16 -5.56
N THR A 151 -13.73 -5.24 -4.29
CA THR A 151 -13.19 -6.51 -3.73
C THR A 151 -14.20 -7.64 -3.74
N ARG A 152 -15.49 -7.35 -3.52
CA ARG A 152 -16.56 -8.33 -3.64
C ARG A 152 -16.68 -8.85 -5.08
N GLU A 153 -16.59 -7.97 -6.07
CA GLU A 153 -16.64 -8.32 -7.50
C GLU A 153 -15.42 -9.15 -7.93
N GLU A 154 -14.25 -8.84 -7.38
CA GLU A 154 -12.99 -9.54 -7.67
C GLU A 154 -12.77 -10.81 -6.80
N GLY A 155 -13.70 -11.12 -5.89
CA GLY A 155 -13.62 -12.28 -4.99
C GLY A 155 -12.52 -12.17 -3.91
N LEU A 156 -12.16 -10.96 -3.51
CA LEU A 156 -11.12 -10.67 -2.52
C LEU A 156 -11.72 -10.39 -1.15
N LEU A 157 -11.04 -10.83 -0.08
CA LEU A 157 -11.40 -10.44 1.27
C LEU A 157 -11.00 -8.99 1.54
N TYR A 158 -11.89 -8.23 2.18
CA TYR A 158 -11.65 -6.85 2.56
C TYR A 158 -11.82 -6.67 4.06
N VAL A 159 -10.74 -6.29 4.75
CA VAL A 159 -10.69 -6.15 6.20
C VAL A 159 -10.12 -4.78 6.59
N ARG A 160 -10.36 -4.36 7.84
CA ARG A 160 -9.83 -3.10 8.38
C ARG A 160 -8.81 -3.40 9.46
N ASN A 161 -7.63 -2.78 9.37
CA ASN A 161 -6.57 -2.83 10.39
C ASN A 161 -6.17 -4.25 10.85
N ASP A 162 -6.30 -5.25 9.98
CA ASP A 162 -5.94 -6.64 10.25
C ASP A 162 -5.17 -7.22 9.07
N ASP A 163 -3.86 -7.33 9.22
CA ASP A 163 -2.95 -7.97 8.26
C ASP A 163 -2.50 -9.36 8.73
N SER A 164 -3.26 -9.99 9.63
CA SER A 164 -2.95 -11.33 10.09
C SER A 164 -3.15 -12.33 8.95
N VAL A 165 -2.04 -12.76 8.34
CA VAL A 165 -2.04 -13.74 7.27
C VAL A 165 -2.14 -15.12 7.89
N LYS A 166 -3.37 -15.63 7.98
CA LYS A 166 -3.66 -17.01 8.44
C LYS A 166 -4.11 -17.94 7.30
N ARG A 167 -4.18 -17.41 6.07
CA ARG A 167 -4.66 -18.14 4.89
C ARG A 167 -3.51 -18.92 4.21
N PRO A 168 -3.78 -19.99 3.45
CA PRO A 168 -2.81 -20.64 2.58
C PRO A 168 -2.06 -19.66 1.66
N PHE A 169 -0.92 -20.10 1.11
CA PHE A 169 -0.09 -19.27 0.22
C PHE A 169 -0.83 -18.92 -1.07
N GLU A 170 -1.42 -19.92 -1.71
CA GLU A 170 -2.09 -19.85 -3.02
C GLU A 170 -3.45 -19.14 -3.00
N GLU A 171 -3.97 -18.76 -1.83
CA GLU A 171 -5.26 -18.09 -1.78
C GLU A 171 -5.15 -16.63 -2.24
N PRO A 172 -6.20 -16.07 -2.89
CA PRO A 172 -6.20 -14.68 -3.33
C PRO A 172 -5.87 -13.71 -2.20
N PRO A 173 -5.28 -12.54 -2.49
CA PRO A 173 -4.85 -11.62 -1.46
C PRO A 173 -6.00 -11.11 -0.59
N ILE A 174 -5.66 -10.74 0.65
CA ILE A 174 -6.55 -9.94 1.51
C ILE A 174 -6.22 -8.46 1.29
N VAL A 175 -7.24 -7.66 1.02
CA VAL A 175 -7.14 -6.20 0.98
C VAL A 175 -7.38 -5.66 2.39
N VAL A 176 -6.40 -4.97 2.93
CA VAL A 176 -6.41 -4.40 4.28
C VAL A 176 -6.49 -2.87 4.18
N ASN A 177 -7.55 -2.32 4.74
CA ASN A 177 -7.80 -0.89 4.78
C ASN A 177 -7.27 -0.26 6.09
N TYR A 178 -6.39 0.74 5.95
CA TYR A 178 -5.83 1.56 7.04
C TYR A 178 -6.26 3.04 7.00
N PHE A 179 -7.34 3.40 6.30
CA PHE A 179 -7.80 4.78 6.12
C PHE A 179 -8.20 5.48 7.42
N PHE A 180 -8.53 4.72 8.46
CA PHE A 180 -9.14 5.23 9.68
C PHE A 180 -8.33 4.78 10.92
N HIS A 181 -7.01 4.90 10.84
CA HIS A 181 -6.12 4.46 11.92
C HIS A 181 -6.37 5.22 13.24
N GLU A 182 -6.92 6.42 13.17
CA GLU A 182 -7.29 7.24 14.33
C GLU A 182 -8.49 6.70 15.11
N GLU A 183 -9.30 5.83 14.51
CA GLU A 183 -10.42 5.15 15.17
C GLU A 183 -9.95 3.91 15.95
N ILE A 184 -8.68 3.52 15.79
CA ILE A 184 -8.10 2.40 16.54
C ILE A 184 -7.93 2.83 17.99
N ILE A 185 -8.75 2.26 18.87
CA ILE A 185 -8.53 2.37 20.32
C ILE A 185 -7.24 1.60 20.65
N PRO A 186 -6.19 2.27 21.15
CA PRO A 186 -4.95 1.60 21.54
C PRO A 186 -5.25 0.50 22.55
N SER A 187 -4.61 -0.66 22.42
CA SER A 187 -4.82 -1.78 23.35
C SER A 187 -4.60 -1.39 24.82
N ALA A 188 -3.73 -0.41 25.09
CA ALA A 188 -3.52 0.16 26.42
C ALA A 188 -4.73 0.92 27.00
N LYS A 189 -5.72 1.28 26.17
CA LYS A 189 -6.96 1.97 26.55
C LYS A 189 -8.19 1.05 26.58
N LYS A 190 -8.06 -0.22 26.17
CA LYS A 190 -9.12 -1.22 26.31
C LYS A 190 -9.09 -1.73 27.76
N LYS A 191 -9.94 -1.15 28.61
CA LYS A 191 -10.22 -1.64 29.97
C LYS A 191 -11.08 -2.90 29.92
#